data_AF-A0A561UXS0-F1
#
_entry.id   AF-A0A561UXS0-F1
#
_cell.length_a   1.000
_cell.length_b   1.000
_cell.length_c   1.000
_cell.angle_alpha   90.00
_cell.angle_beta   90.00
_cell.angle_gamma   90.00
#
_symmetry.space_group_name_H-M   'P 1'
#
loop_
_entity.id
_entity.type
_entity.pdbx_description
1 polymer ?
#
loop_
_entity_poly.entity_id
_entity_poly.type
_entity_poly.pdbx_seq_one_letter_code
_entity_poly.pdbx_strand_id
1 'polypeptide(L)'
;MDASDEDYFAFFSLTGDRFDAPGMPADTAREVGNFREAVLKIARDLWLEGNPDRRRLPNGFNEAFDLRLIAVASGSARPRMVLHRPSGKVSDAEWGEWSDIYARARDTMTDSLQNIARTRQPPVHFSPESMKALRRVGSSLQDSEAIILGDPRQGSRRAIIDLAVREILIEIEELVPTPHPVQLEGVIVEYDGSSLSFRLKTDSGHSTCRLEHDQHDLAESAKEFLATDGITAPDVRVEGETPDASLKNVSLHRVTGISAIRSIEEKSLLAQLERIRELDNGWLGPDSLSPEPVVADRIEKVIPRLATLGTGVSIVPNAEGAILLEWRRGNIEMTAAVEPENELFLCADNTETDELQERQSEFSERLLTQFLENGKLK
;
A
#
# COMPACT_ATOMS: atom_id res chain seq x y z
N MET A 1 36.00 38.79 -1.24
CA MET A 1 36.80 37.77 -1.93
C MET A 1 35.85 37.18 -2.96
N ASP A 2 36.05 37.47 -4.24
CA ASP A 2 35.18 36.93 -5.28
C ASP A 2 35.40 35.42 -5.34
N ALA A 3 34.32 34.66 -5.20
CA ALA A 3 34.32 33.22 -5.38
C ALA A 3 34.79 32.92 -6.82
N SER A 4 35.77 32.02 -6.97
CA SER A 4 36.19 31.59 -8.31
C SER A 4 35.09 30.74 -8.94
N ASP A 5 35.11 30.54 -10.26
CA ASP A 5 34.15 29.63 -10.92
C ASP A 5 34.22 28.18 -10.35
N GLU A 6 35.30 27.83 -9.64
CA GLU A 6 35.48 26.53 -8.97
C GLU A 6 34.62 26.38 -7.70
N ASP A 7 34.20 27.50 -7.09
CA ASP A 7 33.41 27.53 -5.85
C ASP A 7 31.89 27.47 -6.11
N TYR A 8 31.44 27.66 -7.35
CA TYR A 8 30.02 27.61 -7.68
C TYR A 8 29.48 26.17 -7.65
N PHE A 9 28.25 26.02 -7.17
CA PHE A 9 27.58 24.73 -7.11
C PHE A 9 27.07 24.29 -8.48
N ALA A 10 26.51 25.20 -9.27
CA ALA A 10 25.91 24.88 -10.57
C ALA A 10 26.13 26.04 -11.55
N PHE A 11 26.24 25.70 -12.83
CA PHE A 11 25.96 26.63 -13.89
C PHE A 11 24.46 26.75 -14.06
N PHE A 12 24.01 27.99 -14.12
CA PHE A 12 22.61 28.33 -14.32
C PHE A 12 22.55 29.59 -15.17
N SER A 13 21.90 29.50 -16.32
CA SER A 13 21.69 30.64 -17.21
C SER A 13 20.27 30.65 -17.72
N LEU A 14 19.60 31.79 -17.59
CA LEU A 14 18.32 32.07 -18.23
C LEU A 14 18.57 32.81 -19.54
N THR A 15 17.97 32.33 -20.62
CA THR A 15 18.14 32.90 -21.97
C THR A 15 16.80 33.25 -22.59
N GLY A 16 16.77 34.37 -23.32
CA GLY A 16 15.57 34.96 -23.93
C GLY A 16 15.54 36.48 -23.73
N ASP A 17 14.73 37.18 -24.52
CA ASP A 17 14.72 38.66 -24.60
C ASP A 17 14.58 39.36 -23.24
N ARG A 18 13.80 38.78 -22.31
CA ARG A 18 13.59 39.33 -20.96
C ARG A 18 14.86 39.30 -20.09
N PHE A 19 15.84 38.49 -20.45
CA PHE A 19 17.09 38.29 -19.72
C PHE A 19 18.29 39.06 -20.30
N ASP A 20 18.08 39.84 -21.37
CA ASP A 20 19.10 40.70 -21.98
C ASP A 20 19.27 42.02 -21.21
N ALA A 21 18.23 42.46 -20.50
CA ALA A 21 18.29 43.61 -19.62
C ALA A 21 19.16 43.32 -18.37
N PRO A 22 19.82 44.33 -17.78
CA PRO A 22 20.57 44.14 -16.54
C PRO A 22 19.69 43.64 -15.38
N GLY A 23 20.12 42.56 -14.73
CA GLY A 23 19.43 41.94 -13.60
C GLY A 23 18.67 40.67 -13.97
N MET A 24 17.94 40.11 -13.01
CA MET A 24 17.06 38.95 -13.21
C MET A 24 15.62 39.38 -12.91
N PRO A 25 14.65 39.12 -13.81
CA PRO A 25 13.24 39.33 -13.51
C PRO A 25 12.82 38.63 -12.22
N ALA A 26 12.16 39.36 -11.32
CA ALA A 26 11.86 38.88 -9.97
C ALA A 26 10.94 37.64 -9.96
N ASP A 27 10.03 37.54 -10.92
CA ASP A 27 9.16 36.39 -11.15
C ASP A 27 9.94 35.11 -11.50
N THR A 28 11.06 35.24 -12.25
CA THR A 28 11.93 34.13 -12.64
C THR A 28 12.91 33.70 -11.55
N ALA A 29 13.08 34.49 -10.49
CA ALA A 29 13.91 34.13 -9.33
C ALA A 29 13.47 32.80 -8.67
N ARG A 30 12.19 32.44 -8.82
CA ARG A 30 11.65 31.18 -8.34
C ARG A 30 12.29 29.95 -8.98
N GLU A 31 12.89 30.08 -10.17
CA GLU A 31 13.57 28.95 -10.84
C GLU A 31 14.81 28.49 -10.09
N VAL A 32 15.48 29.39 -9.36
CA VAL A 32 16.54 29.01 -8.43
C VAL A 32 15.99 28.09 -7.34
N GLY A 33 14.79 28.39 -6.85
CA GLY A 33 14.08 27.56 -5.88
C GLY A 33 13.66 26.20 -6.45
N ASN A 34 13.08 26.19 -7.66
CA ASN A 34 12.70 24.95 -8.35
C ASN A 34 13.92 24.05 -8.60
N PHE A 35 15.03 24.63 -9.06
CA PHE A 35 16.30 23.93 -9.24
C PHE A 35 16.81 23.33 -7.93
N ARG A 36 16.82 24.12 -6.86
CA ARG A 36 17.20 23.64 -5.52
C ARG A 36 16.33 22.45 -5.09
N GLU A 37 15.02 22.55 -5.26
CA GLU A 37 14.08 21.48 -4.87
C GLU A 37 14.35 20.19 -5.68
N ALA A 38 14.51 20.30 -7.00
CA ALA A 38 14.78 19.17 -7.88
C ALA A 38 16.09 18.45 -7.50
N VAL A 39 17.18 19.21 -7.34
CA VAL A 39 18.48 18.63 -6.93
C VAL A 39 18.38 17.96 -5.56
N LEU A 40 17.68 18.57 -4.60
CA LEU A 40 17.52 17.99 -3.27
C LEU A 40 16.72 16.68 -3.31
N LYS A 41 15.63 16.62 -4.08
CA LYS A 41 14.81 15.40 -4.20
C LYS A 41 15.62 14.25 -4.82
N ILE A 42 16.37 14.53 -5.89
CA ILE A 42 17.26 13.56 -6.54
C ILE A 42 18.38 13.11 -5.58
N ALA A 43 18.94 14.02 -4.78
CA ALA A 43 19.97 13.68 -3.79
C ALA A 43 19.46 12.71 -2.72
N ARG A 44 18.18 12.84 -2.33
CA ARG A 44 17.55 11.90 -1.38
C ARG A 44 17.43 10.51 -1.98
N ASP A 45 16.98 10.41 -3.23
CA ASP A 45 16.87 9.15 -3.96
C ASP A 45 18.25 8.47 -4.06
N LEU A 46 19.28 9.22 -4.47
CA LEU A 46 20.65 8.70 -4.57
C LEU A 46 21.25 8.26 -3.22
N TRP A 47 20.96 8.98 -2.13
CA TRP A 47 21.47 8.59 -0.81
C TRP A 47 20.83 7.28 -0.35
N LEU A 48 19.52 7.12 -0.53
CA LEU A 48 18.79 5.91 -0.15
C LEU A 48 19.21 4.71 -1.01
N GLU A 49 19.38 4.90 -2.32
CA GLU A 49 19.88 3.86 -3.23
C GLU A 49 21.29 3.38 -2.85
N GLY A 50 22.17 4.32 -2.47
CA GLY A 50 23.53 4.00 -2.01
C GLY A 50 23.61 3.40 -0.60
N ASN A 51 22.52 3.44 0.17
CA ASN A 51 22.46 2.97 1.56
C ASN A 51 21.24 2.06 1.78
N PRO A 52 21.20 0.87 1.16
CA PRO A 52 20.02 -0.01 1.20
C PRO A 52 19.63 -0.46 2.61
N ASP A 53 20.58 -0.52 3.55
CA ASP A 53 20.34 -0.89 4.94
C ASP A 53 19.71 0.25 5.78
N ARG A 54 19.59 1.46 5.21
CA ARG A 54 19.09 2.66 5.91
C ARG A 54 17.68 3.01 5.44
N ARG A 55 16.74 3.02 6.39
CA ARG A 55 15.31 3.34 6.16
C ARG A 55 14.99 4.84 6.12
N ARG A 56 15.93 5.70 6.50
CA ARG A 56 15.74 7.17 6.55
C ARG A 56 17.05 7.89 6.25
N LEU A 57 16.92 9.10 5.74
CA LEU A 57 18.04 10.01 5.57
C LEU A 57 18.67 10.36 6.93
N PRO A 58 19.97 10.70 6.96
CA PRO A 58 20.61 11.23 8.14
C PRO A 58 19.91 12.49 8.65
N ASN A 59 19.90 12.68 9.96
CA ASN A 59 19.40 13.91 10.56
C ASN A 59 20.22 15.10 10.03
N GLY A 60 19.56 16.16 9.59
CA GLY A 60 20.25 17.34 9.06
C GLY A 60 20.60 17.27 7.57
N PHE A 61 20.37 16.14 6.88
CA PHE A 61 20.71 16.01 5.45
C PHE A 61 19.94 17.00 4.56
N ASN A 62 18.67 17.28 4.83
CA ASN A 62 17.92 18.24 4.00
C ASN A 62 18.33 19.67 4.33
N GLU A 63 18.55 19.94 5.61
CA GLU A 63 18.93 21.23 6.17
C GLU A 63 20.35 21.63 5.76
N ALA A 64 21.23 20.65 5.53
CA ALA A 64 22.59 20.85 5.08
C ALA A 64 22.68 21.30 3.61
N PHE A 65 21.64 21.08 2.81
CA PHE A 65 21.55 21.61 1.46
C PHE A 65 21.10 23.09 1.47
N ASP A 66 22.02 23.96 1.88
CA ASP A 66 21.86 25.42 1.91
C ASP A 66 22.49 26.05 0.65
N LEU A 67 21.75 26.02 -0.46
CA LEU A 67 22.14 26.63 -1.72
C LEU A 67 21.83 28.14 -1.70
N ARG A 68 22.86 28.98 -1.74
CA ARG A 68 22.74 30.44 -1.63
C ARG A 68 23.02 31.14 -2.95
N LEU A 69 22.09 31.99 -3.38
CA LEU A 69 22.31 32.96 -4.45
C LEU A 69 23.15 34.12 -3.93
N ILE A 70 24.35 34.30 -4.48
CA ILE A 70 25.30 35.33 -4.02
C ILE A 70 25.47 36.50 -5.00
N ALA A 71 25.14 36.31 -6.26
CA ALA A 71 25.15 37.35 -7.28
C ALA A 71 24.31 36.94 -8.50
N VAL A 72 23.98 37.91 -9.35
CA VAL A 72 23.44 37.68 -10.69
C VAL A 72 24.38 38.38 -11.67
N ALA A 73 25.00 37.63 -12.57
CA ALA A 73 25.91 38.21 -13.57
C ALA A 73 25.14 38.93 -14.70
N SER A 74 25.82 39.87 -15.36
CA SER A 74 25.28 40.67 -16.47
C SER A 74 25.19 39.87 -17.78
N GLY A 75 24.09 40.05 -18.52
CA GLY A 75 23.84 39.42 -19.82
C GLY A 75 23.45 37.94 -19.69
N SER A 76 22.21 37.61 -20.05
CA SER A 76 21.54 36.35 -19.69
C SER A 76 21.55 36.16 -18.17
N ALA A 77 20.42 36.35 -17.49
CA ALA A 77 20.35 36.28 -16.03
C ALA A 77 20.98 34.98 -15.53
N ARG A 78 22.18 35.12 -14.94
CA ARG A 78 23.07 34.03 -14.51
C ARG A 78 23.25 34.09 -12.99
N PRO A 79 22.34 33.45 -12.24
CA PRO A 79 22.45 33.24 -10.80
C PRO A 79 23.76 32.53 -10.46
N ARG A 80 24.59 33.16 -9.62
CA ARG A 80 25.77 32.55 -9.04
C ARG A 80 25.39 31.95 -7.70
N MET A 81 25.45 30.63 -7.60
CA MET A 81 25.02 29.90 -6.43
C MET A 81 26.18 29.13 -5.82
N VAL A 82 26.28 29.19 -4.49
CA VAL A 82 27.28 28.45 -3.72
C VAL A 82 26.57 27.59 -2.68
N LEU A 83 27.13 26.41 -2.43
CA LEU A 83 26.66 25.58 -1.34
C LEU A 83 27.30 26.06 -0.05
N HIS A 84 26.49 26.52 0.90
CA HIS A 84 26.98 26.98 2.19
C HIS A 84 26.94 25.85 3.22
N ARG A 85 28.07 25.62 3.90
CA ARG A 85 28.12 24.66 5.00
C ARG A 85 27.47 25.25 6.26
N PRO A 86 26.44 24.61 6.85
CA PRO A 86 25.90 25.05 8.13
C PRO A 86 26.92 24.88 9.25
N SER A 87 27.22 25.96 9.98
CA SER A 87 28.17 25.92 11.10
C SER A 87 27.62 25.10 12.28
N GLY A 88 28.46 24.22 12.84
CA GLY A 88 28.19 23.51 14.10
C GLY A 88 27.10 22.43 14.10
N LYS A 89 26.49 22.13 12.93
CA LYS A 89 25.41 21.13 12.82
C LYS A 89 25.80 19.86 12.06
N VAL A 90 26.89 19.90 11.29
CA VAL A 90 27.34 18.81 10.40
C VAL A 90 28.85 18.67 10.55
N SER A 91 29.33 17.45 10.85
CA SER A 91 30.76 17.16 10.95
C SER A 91 31.48 17.31 9.61
N ASP A 92 32.82 17.38 9.61
CA ASP A 92 33.60 17.50 8.37
C ASP A 92 33.40 16.29 7.45
N ALA A 93 33.32 15.10 8.03
CA ALA A 93 33.11 13.85 7.29
C ALA A 93 31.71 13.78 6.66
N GLU A 94 30.66 14.08 7.43
CA GLU A 94 29.28 14.15 6.93
C GLU A 94 29.14 15.20 5.84
N TRP A 95 29.78 16.37 6.00
CA TRP A 95 29.75 17.42 4.99
C TRP A 95 30.39 16.97 3.68
N GLY A 96 31.56 16.33 3.74
CA GLY A 96 32.22 15.79 2.55
C GLY A 96 31.30 14.85 1.78
N GLU A 97 30.78 13.81 2.46
CA GLU A 97 29.87 12.83 1.88
C GLU A 97 28.60 13.47 1.27
N TRP A 98 27.92 14.33 2.02
CA TRP A 98 26.65 14.90 1.56
C TRP A 98 26.86 15.91 0.43
N SER A 99 27.91 16.72 0.50
CA SER A 99 28.25 17.67 -0.57
C SER A 99 28.55 16.97 -1.89
N ASP A 100 29.23 15.82 -1.86
CA ASP A 100 29.47 14.98 -3.02
C ASP A 100 28.16 14.40 -3.57
N ILE A 101 27.24 13.98 -2.71
CA ILE A 101 25.92 13.49 -3.12
C ILE A 101 25.08 14.60 -3.77
N TYR A 102 25.10 15.83 -3.25
CA TYR A 102 24.40 16.95 -3.88
C TYR A 102 25.00 17.29 -5.26
N ALA A 103 26.33 17.26 -5.39
CA ALA A 103 27.00 17.48 -6.68
C ALA A 103 26.63 16.37 -7.69
N ARG A 104 26.63 15.11 -7.24
CA ARG A 104 26.16 13.97 -8.04
C ARG A 104 24.69 14.14 -8.44
N ALA A 105 23.82 14.59 -7.55
CA ALA A 105 22.40 14.82 -7.86
C ALA A 105 22.20 15.90 -8.92
N ARG A 106 22.96 17.01 -8.87
CA ARG A 106 23.00 18.02 -9.93
C ARG A 106 23.41 17.41 -11.27
N ASP A 107 24.43 16.56 -11.28
CA ASP A 107 24.94 15.94 -12.51
C ASP A 107 23.95 14.92 -13.06
N THR A 108 23.38 14.06 -12.20
CA THR A 108 22.32 13.12 -12.55
C THR A 108 21.11 13.84 -13.13
N MET A 109 20.66 14.94 -12.51
CA MET A 109 19.58 15.75 -13.06
C MET A 109 19.89 16.27 -14.47
N THR A 110 21.11 16.77 -14.66
CA THR A 110 21.58 17.31 -15.94
C THR A 110 21.63 16.22 -17.02
N ASP A 111 22.24 15.08 -16.72
CA ASP A 111 22.33 13.93 -17.62
C ASP A 111 20.92 13.37 -17.95
N SER A 112 20.02 13.32 -16.96
CA SER A 112 18.63 12.90 -17.15
C SER A 112 17.88 13.82 -18.10
N LEU A 113 17.99 15.15 -17.94
CA LEU A 113 17.35 16.11 -18.85
C LEU A 113 17.87 15.98 -20.28
N GLN A 114 19.19 15.81 -20.46
CA GLN A 114 19.77 15.55 -21.78
C GLN A 114 19.23 14.24 -22.39
N ASN A 115 19.12 13.18 -21.58
CA ASN A 115 18.57 11.92 -22.03
C ASN A 115 17.08 12.02 -22.39
N ILE A 116 16.27 12.71 -21.59
CA ILE A 116 14.85 12.95 -21.87
C ILE A 116 14.69 13.71 -23.20
N ALA A 117 15.45 14.80 -23.39
CA ALA A 117 15.40 15.59 -24.62
C ALA A 117 15.73 14.75 -25.87
N ARG A 118 16.65 13.77 -25.74
CA ARG A 118 17.06 12.88 -26.84
C ARG A 118 16.11 11.69 -27.06
N THR A 119 15.65 11.06 -25.99
CA THR A 119 15.01 9.73 -26.03
C THR A 119 13.50 9.78 -25.80
N ARG A 120 12.99 10.89 -25.25
CA ARG A 120 11.61 11.03 -24.76
C ARG A 120 11.19 9.97 -23.74
N GLN A 121 12.16 9.38 -23.03
CA GLN A 121 11.89 8.38 -22.00
C GLN A 121 12.10 8.95 -20.59
N PRO A 122 11.27 8.55 -19.61
CA PRO A 122 11.48 8.93 -18.22
C PRO A 122 12.81 8.37 -17.67
N PRO A 123 13.47 9.07 -16.73
CA PRO A 123 14.57 8.51 -15.96
C PRO A 123 14.09 7.30 -15.15
N VAL A 124 14.75 6.16 -15.31
CA VAL A 124 14.37 4.89 -14.66
C VAL A 124 14.52 4.94 -13.13
N HIS A 125 15.37 5.84 -12.61
CA HIS A 125 15.75 5.88 -11.20
C HIS A 125 15.08 7.00 -10.39
N PHE A 126 14.18 7.78 -10.99
CA PHE A 126 13.57 8.92 -10.28
C PHE A 126 12.30 8.49 -9.56
N SER A 127 12.19 8.83 -8.28
CA SER A 127 10.92 8.71 -7.57
C SER A 127 9.85 9.65 -8.18
N PRO A 128 8.54 9.40 -7.94
CA PRO A 128 7.49 10.31 -8.38
C PRO A 128 7.68 11.75 -7.88
N GLU A 129 8.21 11.90 -6.67
CA GLU A 129 8.52 13.21 -6.08
C GLU A 129 9.68 13.92 -6.79
N SER A 130 10.72 13.19 -7.17
CA SER A 130 11.83 13.73 -7.99
C SER A 130 11.36 14.13 -9.38
N MET A 131 10.51 13.33 -10.02
CA MET A 131 9.90 13.68 -11.31
C MET A 131 9.04 14.95 -11.23
N LYS A 132 8.20 15.05 -10.19
CA LYS A 132 7.38 16.23 -9.96
C LYS A 132 8.21 17.50 -9.72
N ALA A 133 9.30 17.40 -8.96
CA ALA A 133 10.21 18.52 -8.72
C ALA A 133 10.96 18.93 -10.00
N LEU A 134 11.42 17.96 -10.80
CA LEU A 134 12.09 18.19 -12.09
C LEU A 134 11.21 19.01 -13.05
N ARG A 135 9.91 18.68 -13.15
CA ARG A 135 8.94 19.38 -14.02
C ARG A 135 8.72 20.85 -13.67
N ARG A 136 8.92 21.22 -12.41
CA ARG A 136 8.78 22.63 -12.00
C ARG A 136 9.90 23.49 -12.54
N VAL A 137 11.05 22.91 -12.86
CA VAL A 137 12.17 23.64 -13.44
C VAL A 137 11.78 24.13 -14.84
N GLY A 138 11.82 25.45 -15.03
CA GLY A 138 11.39 26.12 -16.25
C GLY A 138 9.90 26.48 -16.30
N SER A 139 9.16 26.28 -15.20
CA SER A 139 7.70 26.55 -15.15
C SER A 139 7.34 28.04 -15.23
N SER A 140 8.25 28.96 -14.92
CA SER A 140 8.05 30.42 -15.07
C SER A 140 8.51 30.99 -16.41
N LEU A 141 9.07 30.15 -17.29
CA LEU A 141 9.58 30.57 -18.58
C LEU A 141 8.45 30.79 -19.59
N GLN A 142 8.63 31.79 -20.45
CA GLN A 142 7.85 31.97 -21.66
C GLN A 142 8.35 31.02 -22.76
N ASP A 143 7.57 30.93 -23.84
CA ASP A 143 7.79 29.94 -24.91
C ASP A 143 9.12 30.12 -25.66
N SER A 144 9.61 31.35 -25.77
CA SER A 144 10.89 31.68 -26.42
C SER A 144 12.10 31.59 -25.48
N GLU A 145 11.91 31.17 -24.24
CA GLU A 145 12.93 31.18 -23.20
C GLU A 145 13.43 29.79 -22.86
N ALA A 146 14.64 29.75 -22.30
CA ALA A 146 15.24 28.51 -21.83
C ALA A 146 16.05 28.71 -20.55
N ILE A 147 16.21 27.62 -19.79
CA ILE A 147 17.21 27.49 -18.74
C ILE A 147 18.32 26.56 -19.24
N ILE A 148 19.56 26.95 -18.98
CA ILE A 148 20.74 26.12 -19.22
C ILE A 148 21.35 25.73 -17.86
N LEU A 149 21.46 24.43 -17.59
CA LEU A 149 21.95 23.86 -16.32
C LEU A 149 23.17 22.97 -16.51
N GLY A 150 23.99 22.83 -15.46
CA GLY A 150 24.95 21.74 -15.31
C GLY A 150 26.07 22.04 -14.32
N ASP A 151 27.16 21.27 -14.35
CA ASP A 151 28.37 21.53 -13.56
C ASP A 151 29.11 22.78 -14.08
N PRO A 152 29.40 23.82 -13.27
CA PRO A 152 30.13 25.01 -13.72
C PRO A 152 31.43 24.70 -14.46
N ARG A 153 32.08 23.57 -14.14
CA ARG A 153 33.36 23.13 -14.72
C ARG A 153 33.22 22.37 -16.04
N GLN A 154 32.02 21.90 -16.40
CA GLN A 154 31.81 21.03 -17.56
C GLN A 154 30.84 21.66 -18.58
N GLY A 155 31.37 22.56 -19.42
CA GLY A 155 30.56 23.27 -20.43
C GLY A 155 29.92 22.37 -21.50
N SER A 156 30.50 21.19 -21.78
CA SER A 156 29.96 20.23 -22.75
C SER A 156 28.80 19.39 -22.21
N ARG A 157 28.55 19.40 -20.89
CA ARG A 157 27.47 18.65 -20.23
C ARG A 157 26.40 19.61 -19.70
N ARG A 158 25.88 20.44 -20.60
CA ARG A 158 24.80 21.38 -20.29
C ARG A 158 23.47 20.80 -20.73
N ALA A 159 22.48 20.80 -19.84
CA ALA A 159 21.09 20.54 -20.20
C ALA A 159 20.43 21.87 -20.58
N ILE A 160 19.65 21.86 -21.66
CA ILE A 160 18.82 22.99 -22.08
C ILE A 160 17.37 22.59 -21.82
N ILE A 161 16.65 23.41 -21.08
CA ILE A 161 15.22 23.25 -20.80
C ILE A 161 14.50 24.40 -21.51
N ASP A 162 14.01 24.12 -22.71
CA ASP A 162 13.19 25.01 -23.53
C ASP A 162 11.73 24.51 -23.58
N LEU A 163 10.88 25.14 -24.39
CA LEU A 163 9.49 24.71 -24.58
C LEU A 163 9.37 23.22 -24.94
N ALA A 164 10.19 22.74 -25.88
CA ALA A 164 10.11 21.35 -26.36
C ALA A 164 10.44 20.34 -25.26
N VAL A 165 11.45 20.61 -24.44
CA VAL A 165 11.78 19.74 -23.29
C VAL A 165 10.68 19.79 -22.23
N ARG A 166 10.08 20.96 -21.97
CA ARG A 166 8.97 21.09 -21.02
C ARG A 166 7.74 20.30 -21.48
N GLU A 167 7.41 20.31 -22.77
CA GLU A 167 6.32 19.52 -23.35
C GLU A 167 6.58 18.02 -23.18
N ILE A 168 7.79 17.54 -23.50
CA ILE A 168 8.18 16.13 -23.30
C ILE A 168 8.01 15.72 -21.83
N LEU A 169 8.41 16.59 -20.89
CA LEU A 169 8.27 16.35 -19.46
C LEU A 169 6.80 16.29 -18.99
N ILE A 170 5.87 16.92 -19.71
CA ILE A 170 4.42 16.81 -19.46
C ILE A 170 3.89 15.49 -20.05
N GLU A 171 4.22 15.19 -21.31
CA GLU A 171 3.82 13.96 -22.00
C GLU A 171 4.23 12.69 -21.25
N ILE A 172 5.46 12.67 -20.71
CA ILE A 172 5.97 11.54 -19.93
C ILE A 172 5.13 11.27 -18.67
N GLU A 173 4.55 12.31 -18.05
CA GLU A 173 3.70 12.14 -16.88
C GLU A 173 2.29 11.65 -17.25
N GLU A 174 1.72 12.11 -18.36
CA GLU A 174 0.41 11.62 -18.82
C GLU A 174 0.41 10.11 -19.12
N LEU A 175 1.59 9.55 -19.39
CA LEU A 175 1.82 8.11 -19.54
C LEU A 175 1.98 7.35 -18.21
N VAL A 176 2.11 8.03 -17.07
CA VAL A 176 2.15 7.42 -15.73
C VAL A 176 0.74 7.52 -15.14
N PRO A 177 -0.03 6.42 -15.06
CA PRO A 177 -1.42 6.51 -14.66
C PRO A 177 -1.56 6.99 -13.21
N THR A 178 -2.48 7.93 -12.97
CA THR A 178 -2.85 8.37 -11.62
C THR A 178 -3.37 7.17 -10.82
N PRO A 179 -2.79 6.85 -9.66
CA PRO A 179 -3.29 5.77 -8.82
C PRO A 179 -4.72 6.06 -8.32
N HIS A 180 -5.60 5.06 -8.39
CA HIS A 180 -6.95 5.13 -7.87
C HIS A 180 -7.12 4.15 -6.70
N PRO A 181 -7.87 4.52 -5.64
CA PRO A 181 -8.14 3.60 -4.54
C PRO A 181 -9.03 2.43 -4.99
N VAL A 182 -8.65 1.22 -4.62
CA VAL A 182 -9.35 -0.04 -4.92
C VAL A 182 -9.36 -0.92 -3.69
N GLN A 183 -10.43 -1.70 -3.54
CA GLN A 183 -10.56 -2.76 -2.54
C GLN A 183 -10.61 -4.11 -3.24
N LEU A 184 -9.80 -5.06 -2.78
CA LEU A 184 -9.81 -6.44 -3.25
C LEU A 184 -10.15 -7.38 -2.09
N GLU A 185 -10.89 -8.44 -2.38
CA GLU A 185 -11.21 -9.49 -1.43
C GLU A 185 -10.62 -10.83 -1.90
N GLY A 186 -10.08 -11.61 -0.98
CA GLY A 186 -9.44 -12.89 -1.32
C GLY A 186 -8.65 -13.51 -0.17
N VAL A 187 -7.75 -14.42 -0.52
CA VAL A 187 -6.89 -15.12 0.44
C VAL A 187 -5.43 -14.79 0.18
N ILE A 188 -4.66 -14.46 1.22
CA ILE A 188 -3.22 -14.24 1.09
C ILE A 188 -2.52 -15.59 0.98
N VAL A 189 -1.83 -15.82 -0.14
CA VAL A 189 -1.22 -17.14 -0.46
C VAL A 189 0.30 -17.13 -0.50
N GLU A 190 0.92 -15.95 -0.50
CA GLU A 190 2.38 -15.79 -0.45
C GLU A 190 2.73 -14.47 0.20
N TYR A 191 3.81 -14.43 0.99
CA TYR A 191 4.39 -13.20 1.54
C TYR A 191 5.91 -13.26 1.37
N ASP A 192 6.47 -12.22 0.74
CA ASP A 192 7.91 -12.04 0.60
C ASP A 192 8.35 -10.85 1.45
N GLY A 193 9.03 -11.16 2.56
CA GLY A 193 9.55 -10.15 3.49
C GLY A 193 10.71 -9.33 2.95
N SER A 194 11.37 -9.76 1.86
CA SER A 194 12.47 -9.01 1.24
C SER A 194 11.95 -7.89 0.33
N SER A 195 10.90 -8.17 -0.44
CA SER A 195 10.23 -7.18 -1.29
C SER A 195 9.05 -6.48 -0.62
N LEU A 196 8.72 -6.85 0.62
CA LEU A 196 7.54 -6.40 1.38
C LEU A 196 6.27 -6.48 0.54
N SER A 197 6.10 -7.62 -0.14
CA SER A 197 4.97 -7.85 -1.03
C SER A 197 4.29 -9.16 -0.70
N PHE A 198 3.01 -9.24 -1.04
CA PHE A 198 2.23 -10.47 -0.89
C PHE A 198 1.33 -10.72 -2.10
N ARG A 199 0.96 -11.98 -2.29
CA ARG A 199 0.05 -12.40 -3.35
C ARG A 199 -1.33 -12.68 -2.76
N LEU A 200 -2.33 -11.97 -3.27
CA LEU A 200 -3.74 -12.16 -2.94
C LEU A 200 -4.39 -12.99 -4.05
N LYS A 201 -4.95 -14.15 -3.70
CA LYS A 201 -5.78 -14.96 -4.60
C LYS A 201 -7.23 -14.48 -4.49
N THR A 202 -7.76 -13.95 -5.58
CA THR A 202 -9.13 -13.44 -5.73
C THR A 202 -9.91 -14.33 -6.71
N ASP A 203 -11.21 -14.09 -6.86
CA ASP A 203 -12.03 -14.76 -7.89
C ASP A 203 -11.59 -14.42 -9.31
N SER A 204 -10.94 -13.26 -9.49
CA SER A 204 -10.43 -12.79 -10.79
C SER A 204 -9.04 -13.32 -11.14
N GLY A 205 -8.34 -13.93 -10.19
CA GLY A 205 -6.99 -14.44 -10.37
C GLY A 205 -6.08 -14.14 -9.19
N HIS A 206 -4.86 -13.69 -9.49
CA HIS A 206 -3.88 -13.34 -8.46
C HIS A 206 -3.49 -11.87 -8.60
N SER A 207 -3.53 -11.15 -7.48
CA SER A 207 -3.14 -9.75 -7.38
C SER A 207 -1.88 -9.63 -6.53
N THR A 208 -0.93 -8.80 -6.98
CA THR A 208 0.29 -8.52 -6.21
C THR A 208 0.07 -7.24 -5.42
N CYS A 209 0.31 -7.31 -4.11
CA CYS A 209 0.12 -6.20 -3.20
C CYS A 209 1.47 -5.81 -2.60
N ARG A 210 1.83 -4.53 -2.66
CA ARG A 210 3.09 -4.02 -2.11
C ARG A 210 2.84 -3.12 -0.91
N LEU A 211 3.56 -3.41 0.16
CA LEU A 211 3.60 -2.61 1.37
C LEU A 211 4.75 -1.61 1.31
N GLU A 212 4.58 -0.47 1.95
CA GLU A 212 5.66 0.46 2.22
C GLU A 212 6.50 -0.01 3.43
N HIS A 213 7.75 0.41 3.48
CA HIS A 213 8.72 -0.11 4.47
C HIS A 213 8.41 0.27 5.94
N ASP A 214 7.55 1.26 6.15
CA ASP A 214 7.10 1.74 7.46
C ASP A 214 5.75 1.14 7.90
N GLN A 215 5.14 0.28 7.08
CA GLN A 215 3.85 -0.34 7.36
C GLN A 215 4.01 -1.68 8.11
N HIS A 216 4.70 -1.65 9.25
CA HIS A 216 4.96 -2.85 10.07
C HIS A 216 3.67 -3.58 10.47
N ASP A 217 2.63 -2.84 10.86
CA ASP A 217 1.35 -3.45 11.26
C ASP A 217 0.68 -4.20 10.12
N LEU A 218 0.69 -3.64 8.90
CA LEU A 218 0.15 -4.31 7.71
C LEU A 218 0.99 -5.52 7.31
N ALA A 219 2.31 -5.46 7.48
CA ALA A 219 3.18 -6.60 7.25
C ALA A 219 2.89 -7.75 8.22
N GLU A 220 2.62 -7.45 9.49
CA GLU A 220 2.19 -8.45 10.46
C GLU A 220 0.79 -9.00 10.14
N SER A 221 -0.19 -8.16 9.80
CA SER A 221 -1.51 -8.63 9.34
C SER A 221 -1.40 -9.55 8.11
N ALA A 222 -0.55 -9.22 7.14
CA ALA A 222 -0.36 -10.04 5.95
C ALA A 222 0.21 -11.43 6.29
N LYS A 223 1.10 -11.53 7.29
CA LYS A 223 1.64 -12.80 7.77
C LYS A 223 0.63 -13.58 8.60
N GLU A 224 -0.11 -12.88 9.47
CA GLU A 224 -1.15 -13.48 10.32
C GLU A 224 -2.24 -14.15 9.47
N PHE A 225 -2.60 -13.53 8.34
CA PHE A 225 -3.63 -14.04 7.43
C PHE A 225 -3.09 -14.91 6.28
N LEU A 226 -1.80 -15.26 6.29
CA LEU A 226 -1.17 -16.05 5.24
C LEU A 226 -1.62 -17.52 5.29
N ALA A 227 -2.07 -18.04 4.15
CA ALA A 227 -2.34 -19.46 3.96
C ALA A 227 -1.02 -20.25 3.84
N THR A 228 -0.53 -20.80 4.95
CA THR A 228 0.74 -21.56 4.97
C THR A 228 0.71 -22.83 4.13
N ASP A 229 -0.47 -23.41 3.92
CA ASP A 229 -0.73 -24.58 3.05
C ASP A 229 -1.37 -24.18 1.70
N GLY A 230 -1.53 -22.87 1.45
CA GLY A 230 -2.19 -22.31 0.27
C GLY A 230 -3.73 -22.40 0.27
N ILE A 231 -4.36 -22.92 1.33
CA ILE A 231 -5.81 -23.19 1.38
C ILE A 231 -6.43 -22.66 2.69
N THR A 232 -5.80 -22.93 3.83
CA THR A 232 -6.33 -22.68 5.17
C THR A 232 -5.91 -21.30 5.64
N ALA A 233 -6.74 -20.30 5.34
CA ALA A 233 -6.59 -18.92 5.78
C ALA A 233 -7.94 -18.20 5.79
N PRO A 234 -8.06 -17.11 6.56
CA PRO A 234 -9.23 -16.24 6.49
C PRO A 234 -9.38 -15.62 5.11
N ASP A 235 -10.61 -15.26 4.74
CA ASP A 235 -10.81 -14.33 3.64
C ASP A 235 -10.54 -12.91 4.18
N VAL A 236 -9.78 -12.14 3.42
CA VAL A 236 -9.37 -10.79 3.78
C VAL A 236 -9.85 -9.77 2.76
N ARG A 237 -10.08 -8.54 3.24
CA ARG A 237 -10.19 -7.35 2.42
C ARG A 237 -8.87 -6.58 2.47
N VAL A 238 -8.37 -6.21 1.30
CA VAL A 238 -7.14 -5.42 1.12
C VAL A 238 -7.51 -4.12 0.43
N GLU A 239 -7.12 -3.00 1.03
CA GLU A 239 -7.32 -1.65 0.50
C GLU A 239 -5.98 -1.07 0.04
N GLY A 240 -5.94 -0.43 -1.12
CA GLY A 240 -4.75 0.24 -1.62
C GLY A 240 -5.03 1.02 -2.89
N GLU A 241 -3.99 1.38 -3.62
CA GLU A 241 -4.07 2.17 -4.85
C GLU A 241 -3.54 1.37 -6.05
N THR A 242 -4.16 1.51 -7.23
CA THR A 242 -3.63 0.94 -8.48
C THR A 242 -3.63 1.99 -9.59
N PRO A 243 -2.58 2.03 -10.43
CA PRO A 243 -2.58 2.84 -11.66
C PRO A 243 -3.57 2.30 -12.70
N ASP A 244 -3.95 1.02 -12.63
CA ASP A 244 -4.85 0.38 -13.59
C ASP A 244 -5.82 -0.57 -12.87
N ALA A 245 -7.06 -0.08 -12.67
CA ALA A 245 -8.15 -0.84 -12.07
C ALA A 245 -8.86 -1.76 -13.08
N SER A 246 -8.53 -1.67 -14.37
CA SER A 246 -9.23 -2.43 -15.43
C SER A 246 -8.64 -3.82 -15.68
N LEU A 247 -7.45 -4.10 -15.15
CA LEU A 247 -6.77 -5.39 -15.29
C LEU A 247 -7.41 -6.46 -14.40
N LYS A 248 -7.49 -7.70 -14.91
CA LYS A 248 -7.93 -8.87 -14.13
C LYS A 248 -7.02 -9.20 -12.95
N ASN A 249 -5.71 -8.96 -13.12
CA ASN A 249 -4.68 -9.11 -12.11
C ASN A 249 -4.21 -7.71 -11.72
N VAL A 250 -4.74 -7.17 -10.64
CA VAL A 250 -4.44 -5.81 -10.19
C VAL A 250 -3.12 -5.82 -9.41
N SER A 251 -2.26 -4.85 -9.68
CA SER A 251 -1.10 -4.56 -8.84
C SER A 251 -1.47 -3.45 -7.87
N LEU A 252 -1.68 -3.80 -6.60
CA LEU A 252 -1.93 -2.83 -5.55
C LEU A 252 -0.59 -2.28 -5.04
N HIS A 253 -0.49 -0.96 -5.11
CA HIS A 253 0.54 -0.15 -4.50
C HIS A 253 -0.05 0.57 -3.28
N ARG A 254 0.81 1.02 -2.36
CA ARG A 254 0.39 1.83 -1.20
C ARG A 254 -0.80 1.19 -0.48
N VAL A 255 -0.69 -0.09 -0.13
CA VAL A 255 -1.74 -0.77 0.64
C VAL A 255 -1.98 0.02 1.94
N THR A 256 -3.22 0.36 2.22
CA THR A 256 -3.60 1.16 3.40
C THR A 256 -4.32 0.34 4.46
N GLY A 257 -4.81 -0.85 4.12
CA GLY A 257 -5.56 -1.70 5.04
C GLY A 257 -5.56 -3.16 4.65
N ILE A 258 -5.49 -4.02 5.66
CA ILE A 258 -5.71 -5.46 5.55
C ILE A 258 -6.60 -5.86 6.72
N SER A 259 -7.75 -6.45 6.46
CA SER A 259 -8.68 -6.90 7.49
C SER A 259 -9.28 -8.26 7.15
N ALA A 260 -9.41 -9.14 8.14
CA ALA A 260 -10.16 -10.37 7.98
C ALA A 260 -11.66 -10.04 7.88
N ILE A 261 -12.31 -10.57 6.85
CA ILE A 261 -13.76 -10.44 6.63
C ILE A 261 -14.49 -11.77 6.85
N ARG A 262 -13.77 -12.89 6.83
CA ARG A 262 -14.28 -14.22 7.15
C ARG A 262 -13.18 -15.08 7.80
N SER A 263 -13.43 -15.66 8.96
CA SER A 263 -12.43 -16.49 9.67
C SER A 263 -12.29 -17.90 9.06
N ILE A 264 -11.25 -18.62 9.47
CA ILE A 264 -11.04 -20.02 9.09
C ILE A 264 -12.18 -20.89 9.64
N GLU A 265 -12.58 -20.65 10.89
CA GLU A 265 -13.68 -21.35 11.56
C GLU A 265 -15.00 -21.14 10.80
N GLU A 266 -15.28 -19.91 10.38
CA GLU A 266 -16.49 -19.59 9.60
C GLU A 266 -16.50 -20.36 8.27
N LYS A 267 -15.36 -20.37 7.55
CA LYS A 267 -15.22 -21.14 6.30
C LYS A 267 -15.41 -22.64 6.53
N SER A 268 -14.89 -23.16 7.64
CA SER A 268 -15.03 -24.58 7.99
C SER A 268 -16.49 -24.96 8.26
N LEU A 269 -17.21 -24.13 9.01
CA LEU A 269 -18.63 -24.31 9.30
C LEU A 269 -19.49 -24.20 8.03
N LEU A 270 -19.22 -23.22 7.16
CA LEU A 270 -19.90 -23.12 5.86
C LEU A 270 -19.67 -24.37 5.01
N ALA A 271 -18.43 -24.86 4.94
CA ALA A 271 -18.11 -26.07 4.20
C ALA A 271 -18.78 -27.33 4.79
N GLN A 272 -18.97 -27.40 6.12
CA GLN A 272 -19.78 -28.45 6.74
C GLN A 272 -21.25 -28.36 6.32
N LEU A 273 -21.82 -27.16 6.35
CA LEU A 273 -23.21 -26.92 5.96
C LEU A 273 -23.47 -27.24 4.48
N GLU A 274 -22.56 -26.88 3.58
CA GLU A 274 -22.68 -27.23 2.16
C GLU A 274 -22.71 -28.75 1.93
N ARG A 275 -21.86 -29.51 2.64
CA ARG A 275 -21.92 -30.99 2.59
C ARG A 275 -23.25 -31.54 3.09
N ILE A 276 -23.89 -30.87 4.05
CA ILE A 276 -25.22 -31.25 4.54
C ILE A 276 -26.29 -30.94 3.49
N ARG A 277 -26.19 -29.80 2.79
CA ARG A 277 -27.10 -29.43 1.68
C ARG A 277 -27.05 -30.42 0.52
N GLU A 278 -25.93 -31.09 0.32
CA GLU A 278 -25.73 -32.11 -0.72
C GLU A 278 -26.32 -33.48 -0.35
N LEU A 279 -26.85 -33.67 0.86
CA LEU A 279 -27.44 -34.95 1.26
C LEU A 279 -28.76 -35.23 0.55
N ASP A 280 -28.89 -36.44 0.04
CA ASP A 280 -30.15 -36.98 -0.44
C ASP A 280 -30.92 -37.69 0.68
N ASN A 281 -32.25 -37.78 0.54
CA ASN A 281 -33.04 -38.69 1.36
C ASN A 281 -32.48 -40.12 1.23
N GLY A 282 -32.35 -40.82 2.36
CA GLY A 282 -31.75 -42.14 2.41
C GLY A 282 -30.28 -42.18 2.83
N TRP A 283 -29.63 -41.03 3.08
CA TRP A 283 -28.19 -40.93 3.35
C TRP A 283 -27.68 -41.74 4.56
N LEU A 284 -28.50 -41.92 5.60
CA LEU A 284 -28.18 -42.71 6.81
C LEU A 284 -28.94 -44.05 6.87
N GLY A 285 -29.82 -44.32 5.90
CA GLY A 285 -30.71 -45.47 5.87
C GLY A 285 -32.04 -45.14 5.20
N PRO A 286 -32.88 -46.14 4.87
CA PRO A 286 -34.07 -45.96 4.03
C PRO A 286 -35.06 -44.89 4.50
N ASP A 287 -35.15 -44.67 5.81
CA ASP A 287 -36.10 -43.74 6.43
C ASP A 287 -35.48 -42.38 6.78
N SER A 288 -34.19 -42.15 6.45
CA SER A 288 -33.53 -40.88 6.76
C SER A 288 -33.90 -39.78 5.78
N LEU A 289 -34.16 -38.59 6.32
CA LEU A 289 -34.44 -37.39 5.56
C LEU A 289 -33.19 -36.51 5.49
N SER A 290 -32.95 -35.90 4.33
CA SER A 290 -32.00 -34.80 4.27
C SER A 290 -32.63 -33.52 4.84
N PRO A 291 -31.83 -32.62 5.44
CA PRO A 291 -32.38 -31.37 5.95
C PRO A 291 -33.00 -30.50 4.85
N GLU A 292 -34.17 -29.93 5.13
CA GLU A 292 -34.79 -28.99 4.19
C GLU A 292 -33.93 -27.73 4.01
N PRO A 293 -33.93 -27.09 2.82
CA PRO A 293 -33.16 -25.88 2.57
C PRO A 293 -33.38 -24.77 3.60
N VAL A 294 -34.63 -24.62 4.07
CA VAL A 294 -34.98 -23.62 5.09
C VAL A 294 -34.28 -23.84 6.44
N VAL A 295 -34.01 -25.10 6.80
CA VAL A 295 -33.27 -25.45 8.02
C VAL A 295 -31.80 -25.06 7.86
N ALA A 296 -31.19 -25.39 6.71
CA ALA A 296 -29.82 -24.99 6.40
C ALA A 296 -29.66 -23.46 6.37
N ASP A 297 -30.60 -22.74 5.75
CA ASP A 297 -30.59 -21.27 5.67
C ASP A 297 -30.68 -20.60 7.06
N ARG A 298 -31.35 -21.23 8.03
CA ARG A 298 -31.39 -20.76 9.43
C ARG A 298 -30.03 -20.94 10.10
N ILE A 299 -29.36 -22.06 9.85
CA ILE A 299 -28.02 -22.33 10.38
C ILE A 299 -26.99 -21.39 9.75
N GLU A 300 -27.05 -21.15 8.43
CA GLU A 300 -26.14 -20.26 7.72
C GLU A 300 -26.07 -18.86 8.35
N LYS A 301 -27.23 -18.33 8.77
CA LYS A 301 -27.33 -17.00 9.41
C LYS A 301 -26.57 -16.90 10.74
N VAL A 302 -26.46 -18.00 11.50
CA VAL A 302 -25.78 -17.99 12.80
C VAL A 302 -24.30 -18.36 12.71
N ILE A 303 -23.83 -18.90 11.57
CA ILE A 303 -22.42 -19.30 11.38
C ILE A 303 -21.42 -18.18 11.69
N PRO A 304 -21.58 -16.93 11.22
CA PRO A 304 -20.65 -15.86 11.57
C PRO A 304 -20.53 -15.66 13.08
N ARG A 305 -21.63 -15.83 13.82
CA ARG A 305 -21.61 -15.74 15.27
C ARG A 305 -20.95 -16.96 15.91
N LEU A 306 -21.24 -18.17 15.42
CA LEU A 306 -20.62 -19.42 15.87
C LEU A 306 -19.10 -19.37 15.76
N ALA A 307 -18.58 -18.87 14.63
CA ALA A 307 -17.16 -18.74 14.37
C ALA A 307 -16.44 -17.84 15.40
N THR A 308 -17.14 -16.86 15.98
CA THR A 308 -16.58 -15.95 17.00
C THR A 308 -16.53 -16.52 18.42
N LEU A 309 -17.20 -17.64 18.69
CA LEU A 309 -17.29 -18.21 20.04
C LEU A 309 -15.97 -18.84 20.50
N GLY A 310 -15.09 -19.21 19.56
CA GLY A 310 -13.85 -19.94 19.85
C GLY A 310 -14.07 -21.33 20.45
N THR A 311 -15.32 -21.78 20.54
CA THR A 311 -15.71 -23.15 20.88
C THR A 311 -15.82 -23.93 19.58
N GLY A 312 -15.16 -25.08 19.47
CA GLY A 312 -15.26 -25.94 18.29
C GLY A 312 -16.65 -26.53 18.13
N VAL A 313 -17.56 -25.76 17.54
CA VAL A 313 -18.94 -26.16 17.24
C VAL A 313 -18.92 -27.10 16.03
N SER A 314 -19.62 -28.21 16.14
CA SER A 314 -19.84 -29.14 15.04
C SER A 314 -21.25 -28.95 14.49
N ILE A 315 -21.39 -28.96 13.16
CA ILE A 315 -22.69 -28.96 12.47
C ILE A 315 -22.93 -30.38 11.96
N VAL A 316 -24.01 -31.01 12.43
CA VAL A 316 -24.31 -32.43 12.16
C VAL A 316 -25.78 -32.58 11.74
N PRO A 317 -26.09 -33.31 10.65
CA PRO A 317 -27.47 -33.63 10.30
C PRO A 317 -27.98 -34.83 11.13
N ASN A 318 -29.29 -34.89 11.40
CA ASN A 318 -29.92 -36.11 11.91
C ASN A 318 -30.79 -36.80 10.85
N ALA A 319 -31.29 -37.99 11.20
CA ALA A 319 -32.15 -38.80 10.33
C ALA A 319 -33.53 -38.19 10.09
N GLU A 320 -33.95 -37.22 10.89
CA GLU A 320 -35.29 -36.60 10.85
C GLU A 320 -35.30 -35.28 10.04
N GLY A 321 -34.18 -34.90 9.46
CA GLY A 321 -34.06 -33.67 8.66
C GLY A 321 -33.74 -32.41 9.47
N ALA A 322 -33.37 -32.54 10.74
CA ALA A 322 -32.85 -31.46 11.56
C ALA A 322 -31.34 -31.29 11.37
N ILE A 323 -30.84 -30.10 11.74
CA ILE A 323 -29.41 -29.82 11.85
C ILE A 323 -29.08 -29.51 13.31
N LEU A 324 -28.15 -30.27 13.86
CA LEU A 324 -27.63 -30.15 15.21
C LEU A 324 -26.37 -29.30 15.20
N LEU A 325 -26.32 -28.39 16.17
CA LEU A 325 -25.11 -27.68 16.59
C LEU A 325 -24.67 -28.29 17.90
N GLU A 326 -23.46 -28.85 17.94
CA GLU A 326 -22.92 -29.52 19.12
C GLU A 326 -21.61 -28.85 19.55
N TRP A 327 -21.51 -28.50 20.83
CA TRP A 327 -20.29 -27.95 21.42
C TRP A 327 -20.20 -28.22 22.91
N ARG A 328 -19.02 -28.03 23.48
CA ARG A 328 -18.74 -28.29 24.89
C ARG A 328 -18.15 -27.07 25.58
N ARG A 329 -18.55 -26.83 26.83
CA ARG A 329 -17.98 -25.80 27.70
C ARG A 329 -17.71 -26.38 29.09
N GLY A 330 -16.45 -26.69 29.37
CA GLY A 330 -16.08 -27.38 30.62
C GLY A 330 -16.67 -28.78 30.67
N ASN A 331 -17.56 -29.04 31.63
CA ASN A 331 -18.26 -30.33 31.81
C ASN A 331 -19.67 -30.34 31.22
N ILE A 332 -20.08 -29.26 30.55
CA ILE A 332 -21.41 -29.13 29.95
C ILE A 332 -21.31 -29.39 28.45
N GLU A 333 -22.03 -30.42 28.00
CA GLU A 333 -22.26 -30.72 26.59
C GLU A 333 -23.56 -30.04 26.17
N MET A 334 -23.51 -29.29 25.07
CA MET A 334 -24.63 -28.50 24.59
C MET A 334 -24.99 -28.91 23.17
N THR A 335 -26.29 -29.05 22.94
CA THR A 335 -26.86 -29.37 21.66
C THR A 335 -27.97 -28.38 21.35
N ALA A 336 -27.97 -27.83 20.14
CA ALA A 336 -29.10 -27.10 19.61
C ALA A 336 -29.54 -27.75 18.29
N ALA A 337 -30.74 -28.31 18.24
CA ALA A 337 -31.32 -28.87 17.02
C ALA A 337 -32.28 -27.86 16.41
N VAL A 338 -31.97 -27.42 15.18
CA VAL A 338 -32.91 -26.67 14.34
C VAL A 338 -33.68 -27.68 13.53
N GLU A 339 -34.96 -27.82 13.84
CA GLU A 339 -35.80 -28.86 13.30
C GLU A 339 -36.61 -28.39 12.09
N PRO A 340 -37.18 -29.34 11.32
CA PRO A 340 -38.28 -29.04 10.41
C PRO A 340 -39.42 -28.29 11.12
N GLU A 341 -40.33 -27.68 10.36
CA GLU A 341 -41.53 -27.03 10.92
C GLU A 341 -41.31 -25.79 11.82
N ASN A 342 -40.11 -25.19 11.77
CA ASN A 342 -39.80 -23.98 12.55
C ASN A 342 -39.69 -24.23 14.06
N GLU A 343 -39.21 -25.41 14.45
CA GLU A 343 -38.90 -25.74 15.84
C GLU A 343 -37.40 -25.63 16.16
N LEU A 344 -37.12 -25.39 17.44
CA LEU A 344 -35.79 -25.33 18.02
C LEU A 344 -35.80 -26.11 19.33
N PHE A 345 -34.97 -27.14 19.39
CA PHE A 345 -34.70 -27.88 20.61
C PHE A 345 -33.30 -27.53 21.12
N LEU A 346 -33.20 -27.24 22.42
CA LEU A 346 -31.97 -26.86 23.09
C LEU A 346 -31.75 -27.79 24.28
N CYS A 347 -30.54 -28.31 24.43
CA CYS A 347 -30.15 -29.23 25.49
C CYS A 347 -28.78 -28.82 26.06
N ALA A 348 -28.67 -28.81 27.39
CA ALA A 348 -27.43 -28.67 28.11
C ALA A 348 -27.33 -29.80 29.15
N ASP A 349 -26.35 -30.68 28.98
CA ASP A 349 -26.09 -31.84 29.84
C ASP A 349 -24.79 -31.65 30.60
N ASN A 350 -24.86 -31.62 31.93
CA ASN A 350 -23.68 -31.57 32.79
C ASN A 350 -23.18 -32.98 33.11
N THR A 351 -22.16 -33.42 32.38
CA THR A 351 -21.52 -34.74 32.48
C THR A 351 -20.90 -35.07 33.85
N GLU A 352 -20.76 -34.10 34.76
CA GLU A 352 -20.27 -34.34 36.13
C GLU A 352 -21.39 -34.54 37.15
N THR A 353 -22.53 -33.87 36.97
CA THR A 353 -23.63 -33.87 37.94
C THR A 353 -24.85 -34.65 37.47
N ASP A 354 -24.84 -35.13 36.23
CA ASP A 354 -26.00 -35.69 35.51
C ASP A 354 -27.20 -34.72 35.49
N GLU A 355 -26.94 -33.40 35.55
CA GLU A 355 -27.98 -32.39 35.45
C GLU A 355 -28.28 -32.10 33.98
N LEU A 356 -29.48 -32.46 33.54
CA LEU A 356 -29.98 -32.23 32.20
C LEU A 356 -30.96 -31.04 32.19
N GLN A 357 -30.75 -30.10 31.29
CA GLN A 357 -31.70 -29.04 31.02
C GLN A 357 -32.08 -29.03 29.55
N GLU A 358 -33.38 -29.00 29.27
CA GLU A 358 -33.92 -29.04 27.91
C GLU A 358 -34.97 -27.94 27.71
N ARG A 359 -35.09 -27.45 26.48
CA ARG A 359 -36.12 -26.50 26.07
C ARG A 359 -36.48 -26.72 24.61
N GLN A 360 -37.78 -26.84 24.34
CA GLN A 360 -38.34 -26.79 23.00
C GLN A 360 -39.10 -25.47 22.81
N SER A 361 -38.97 -24.86 21.64
CA SER A 361 -39.70 -23.65 21.27
C SER A 361 -39.77 -23.49 19.76
N GLU A 362 -40.57 -22.54 19.27
CA GLU A 362 -40.42 -22.07 17.89
C GLU A 362 -39.00 -21.52 17.66
N PHE A 363 -38.49 -21.68 16.43
CA PHE A 363 -37.18 -21.21 16.04
C PHE A 363 -37.07 -19.70 16.23
N SER A 364 -36.04 -19.32 16.99
CA SER A 364 -35.68 -17.93 17.22
C SER A 364 -34.16 -17.80 17.12
N GLU A 365 -33.69 -17.10 16.08
CA GLU A 365 -32.27 -16.79 15.88
C GLU A 365 -31.66 -16.12 17.13
N ARG A 366 -32.43 -15.26 17.80
CA ARG A 366 -32.03 -14.61 19.05
C ARG A 366 -31.85 -15.62 20.18
N LEU A 367 -32.80 -16.54 20.37
CA LEU A 367 -32.73 -17.55 21.43
C LEU A 367 -31.56 -18.51 21.18
N LEU A 368 -31.41 -18.98 19.94
CA LEU A 368 -30.30 -19.83 19.54
C LEU A 368 -28.96 -19.14 19.80
N THR A 369 -28.81 -17.90 19.33
CA THR A 369 -27.58 -17.11 19.54
C THR A 369 -27.27 -16.90 21.01
N GLN A 370 -28.29 -16.58 21.83
CA GLN A 370 -28.11 -16.45 23.27
C GLN A 370 -27.61 -17.76 23.87
N PHE A 371 -28.27 -18.88 23.56
CA PHE A 371 -27.90 -20.19 24.07
C PHE A 371 -26.47 -20.58 23.67
N LEU A 372 -26.08 -20.31 22.43
CA LEU A 372 -24.72 -20.52 21.93
C LEU A 372 -23.65 -19.76 22.74
N GLU A 373 -23.92 -18.51 23.12
CA GLU A 373 -22.98 -17.68 23.85
C GLU A 373 -22.84 -18.04 25.33
N ASN A 374 -23.96 -18.39 25.97
CA ASN A 374 -24.03 -18.42 27.43
C ASN A 374 -24.46 -19.78 28.00
N GLY A 375 -24.87 -20.73 27.15
CA GLY A 375 -25.32 -22.07 27.55
C GLY A 375 -26.55 -22.06 28.46
N LYS A 376 -27.30 -20.94 28.49
CA LYS A 376 -28.46 -20.77 29.38
C LYS A 376 -29.75 -20.81 28.60
N LEU A 377 -30.70 -21.59 29.10
CA LEU A 377 -32.01 -21.80 28.49
C LEU A 377 -33.08 -20.78 28.92
N LYS A 378 -32.70 -19.62 29.48
CA LYS A 378 -33.63 -18.63 30.05
C LYS A 378 -34.19 -17.68 29.00
#